data_AF-A0A0G1BA51-F1
#
_entry.id   AF-A0A0G1BA51-F1
#
_cell.length_a   1.000
_cell.length_b   1.000
_cell.length_c   1.000
_cell.angle_alpha   90.00
_cell.angle_beta   90.00
_cell.angle_gamma   90.00
#
_symmetry.space_group_name_H-M   'P 1'
#
loop_
_entity.id
_entity.type
_entity.pdbx_description
1 polymer ?
#
loop_
_entity_poly.entity_id
_entity_poly.type
_entity_poly.pdbx_seq_one_letter_code
_entity_poly.pdbx_strand_id
1 'polypeptide(L)'
;MSAKSMCDKISYTQGHELFLALVRAGLTPEIAQEVINSKGNKKAKAMVAAVWQESKKDDRFQSVSSFDIIVPEDYDHATHLDAFKRERGKEFYYYNDAITDENFGKASIKITPGRKFKVEVFQITKTMSSEACLKFLAEQGAILTGAQGASLVYEQAKDKLPKGRWHVSFDKKDCLWVDSGGRHRVPFVDACSDGDFKFNLGDFESDWGSDNCLLCFCDCD
;
A
#
# COMPACT_ATOMS: atom_id res chain seq x y z
N MET A 1 19.58 3.78 0.07
CA MET A 1 20.57 4.38 1.02
C MET A 1 21.19 3.27 1.86
N SER A 2 22.52 3.20 1.97
CA SER A 2 23.17 2.15 2.76
C SER A 2 23.08 2.43 4.27
N ALA A 3 23.07 1.37 5.10
CA ALA A 3 23.14 1.48 6.56
C ALA A 3 24.33 2.32 7.06
N LYS A 4 25.37 2.48 6.22
CA LYS A 4 26.55 3.29 6.50
C LYS A 4 26.25 4.79 6.46
N SER A 5 25.34 5.24 5.59
CA SER A 5 24.99 6.65 5.42
C SER A 5 24.04 7.19 6.50
N MET A 6 23.30 6.32 7.19
CA MET A 6 22.39 6.72 8.28
C MET A 6 23.12 7.02 9.59
N CYS A 7 24.29 6.42 9.83
CA CYS A 7 25.01 6.58 11.11
C CYS A 7 25.72 7.93 11.28
N ASP A 8 26.10 8.62 10.20
CA ASP A 8 27.02 9.75 10.30
C ASP A 8 26.33 11.11 10.53
N LYS A 9 24.99 11.16 10.53
CA LYS A 9 24.24 12.41 10.77
C LYS A 9 22.94 12.17 11.52
N ILE A 10 23.02 11.73 12.77
CA ILE A 10 21.91 11.88 13.70
C ILE A 10 21.92 13.35 14.15
N SER A 11 21.04 14.19 13.58
CA SER A 11 20.82 15.54 14.12
C SER A 11 20.29 15.45 15.56
N TYR A 12 20.43 16.52 16.36
CA TYR A 12 19.93 16.55 17.74
C TYR A 12 18.45 16.12 17.86
N THR A 13 17.64 16.48 16.87
CA THR A 13 16.24 16.05 16.72
C THR A 13 16.06 14.55 16.41
N GLN A 14 16.94 13.94 15.63
CA GLN A 14 16.91 12.49 15.35
C GLN A 14 17.42 11.65 16.53
N GLY A 15 18.31 12.20 17.35
CA GLY A 15 18.85 11.52 18.55
C GLY A 15 17.80 11.35 19.64
N HIS A 16 16.94 12.36 19.81
CA HIS A 16 15.84 12.30 20.78
C HIS A 16 14.77 11.29 20.37
N GLU A 17 14.35 11.27 19.10
CA GLU A 17 13.40 10.28 18.59
C GLU A 17 13.94 8.85 18.70
N LEU A 18 15.22 8.64 18.39
CA LEU A 18 15.85 7.32 18.53
C LEU A 18 15.91 6.85 19.98
N PHE A 19 16.20 7.76 20.91
CA PHE A 19 16.16 7.48 22.34
C PHE A 19 14.76 7.03 22.78
N LEU A 20 13.71 7.75 22.37
CA LEU A 20 12.33 7.38 22.68
C LEU A 20 11.94 6.02 22.09
N ALA A 21 12.39 5.72 20.86
CA ALA A 21 12.17 4.42 20.22
C ALA A 21 12.80 3.25 21.02
N LEU A 22 14.03 3.42 21.51
CA LEU A 22 14.72 2.42 22.34
C LEU A 22 14.00 2.19 23.67
N VAL A 23 13.54 3.26 24.32
CA VAL A 23 12.77 3.15 25.58
C VAL A 23 11.43 2.46 25.34
N ARG A 24 10.71 2.79 24.26
CA ARG A 24 9.47 2.08 23.87
C ARG A 24 9.69 0.60 23.58
N ALA A 25 10.86 0.23 23.06
CA ALA A 25 11.26 -1.16 22.85
C ALA A 25 11.62 -1.91 24.14
N GLY A 26 11.50 -1.27 25.31
CA GLY A 26 11.69 -1.88 26.63
C GLY A 26 13.08 -1.68 27.23
N LEU A 27 13.95 -0.85 26.64
CA LEU A 27 15.22 -0.50 27.26
C LEU A 27 15.00 0.54 28.36
N THR A 28 15.79 0.48 29.43
CA THR A 28 15.84 1.59 30.38
C THR A 28 16.48 2.82 29.72
N PRO A 29 16.15 4.04 30.17
CA PRO A 29 16.79 5.27 29.71
C PRO A 29 18.32 5.21 29.69
N GLU A 30 18.92 4.58 30.71
CA GLU A 30 20.37 4.46 30.85
C GLU A 30 20.96 3.56 29.76
N ILE A 31 20.35 2.39 29.53
CA ILE A 31 20.80 1.44 28.49
C ILE A 31 20.57 2.04 27.09
N ALA A 32 19.45 2.74 26.87
CA ALA A 32 19.18 3.43 25.61
C ALA A 32 20.26 4.49 25.31
N GLN A 33 20.66 5.26 26.33
CA GLN A 33 21.72 6.26 26.20
C GLN A 33 23.09 5.62 25.97
N GLU A 34 23.42 4.52 26.63
CA GLU A 34 24.65 3.75 26.38
C GLU A 34 24.71 3.19 24.96
N VAL A 35 23.60 2.68 24.44
CA VAL A 35 23.50 2.18 23.06
C VAL A 35 23.77 3.30 22.05
N ILE A 36 23.18 4.48 22.25
CA ILE A 36 23.44 5.67 21.42
C ILE A 36 24.90 6.12 21.54
N ASN A 37 25.44 6.13 22.76
CA ASN A 37 26.81 6.57 23.05
C ASN A 37 27.88 5.56 22.59
N SER A 38 27.52 4.29 22.35
CA SER A 38 28.45 3.21 21.99
C SER A 38 29.14 3.39 20.63
N LYS A 39 28.76 4.40 19.83
CA LYS A 39 29.28 4.70 18.48
C LYS A 39 29.34 3.49 17.54
N GLY A 40 28.55 2.46 17.83
CA GLY A 40 28.26 1.37 16.93
C GLY A 40 29.35 0.31 16.80
N ASN A 41 29.48 -0.52 17.85
CA ASN A 41 29.82 -1.91 17.58
C ASN A 41 28.75 -2.51 16.63
N LYS A 42 29.13 -3.51 15.83
CA LYS A 42 28.27 -4.05 14.75
C LYS A 42 26.90 -4.51 15.25
N LYS A 43 26.82 -5.06 16.47
CA LYS A 43 25.57 -5.52 17.10
C LYS A 43 24.69 -4.36 17.56
N ALA A 44 25.28 -3.33 18.18
CA ALA A 44 24.56 -2.11 18.59
C ALA A 44 24.00 -1.36 17.38
N LYS A 45 24.76 -1.27 16.28
CA LYS A 45 24.28 -0.71 15.00
C LYS A 45 23.10 -1.50 14.43
N ALA A 46 23.19 -2.83 14.43
CA ALA A 46 22.11 -3.69 13.94
C ALA A 46 20.85 -3.58 14.82
N MET A 47 21.00 -3.52 16.14
CA MET A 47 19.90 -3.37 17.09
C MET A 47 19.25 -1.99 16.97
N VAL A 48 20.03 -0.91 16.91
CA VAL A 48 19.52 0.45 16.68
C VAL A 48 18.77 0.53 15.35
N ALA A 49 19.31 -0.05 14.28
CA ALA A 49 18.64 -0.10 12.99
C ALA A 49 17.33 -0.89 13.07
N ALA A 50 17.32 -2.05 13.73
CA ALA A 50 16.11 -2.86 13.90
C ALA A 50 15.05 -2.15 14.74
N VAL A 51 15.42 -1.56 15.88
CA VAL A 51 14.51 -0.80 16.74
C VAL A 51 13.98 0.45 16.05
N TRP A 52 14.82 1.15 15.29
CA TRP A 52 14.40 2.32 14.50
C TRP A 52 13.46 1.95 13.36
N GLN A 53 13.65 0.79 12.74
CA GLN A 53 12.71 0.25 11.75
C GLN A 53 11.40 -0.19 12.42
N GLU A 54 11.47 -0.83 13.57
CA GLU A 54 10.30 -1.27 14.33
C GLU A 54 9.49 -0.08 14.88
N SER A 55 10.16 0.97 15.37
CA SER A 55 9.51 2.20 15.85
C SER A 55 8.85 3.00 14.74
N LYS A 56 9.18 2.71 13.49
CA LYS A 56 8.53 3.26 12.30
C LYS A 56 7.34 2.43 11.83
N LYS A 57 7.10 1.25 12.42
CA LYS A 57 5.87 0.51 12.12
C LYS A 57 4.70 1.32 12.65
N ASP A 58 3.92 1.79 11.70
CA ASP A 58 2.67 2.46 11.97
C ASP A 58 1.65 1.41 12.42
N ASP A 59 1.28 1.42 13.70
CA ASP A 59 0.35 0.43 14.26
C ASP A 59 -1.05 0.47 13.64
N ARG A 60 -1.33 1.48 12.82
CA ARG A 60 -2.53 1.66 12.00
C ARG A 60 -2.55 0.75 10.76
N PHE A 61 -1.42 0.18 10.37
CA PHE A 61 -1.28 -0.67 9.19
C PHE A 61 -0.53 -1.97 9.50
N GLN A 62 -1.14 -3.11 9.20
CA GLN A 62 -0.55 -4.43 9.40
C GLN A 62 -0.35 -5.13 8.06
N SER A 63 0.88 -5.53 7.74
CA SER A 63 1.14 -6.38 6.57
C SER A 63 0.51 -7.76 6.79
N VAL A 64 -0.34 -8.21 5.86
CA VAL A 64 -1.13 -9.45 5.98
C VAL A 64 -0.95 -10.41 4.82
N SER A 65 -0.46 -9.94 3.68
CA SER A 65 -0.16 -10.78 2.51
C SER A 65 0.89 -10.09 1.63
N SER A 66 1.66 -10.88 0.88
CA SER A 66 2.57 -10.36 -0.13
C SER A 66 2.75 -11.34 -1.27
N PHE A 67 2.83 -10.82 -2.49
CA PHE A 67 2.97 -11.61 -3.70
C PHE A 67 3.46 -10.77 -4.87
N ASP A 68 4.02 -11.44 -5.87
CA ASP A 68 4.47 -10.79 -7.09
C ASP A 68 3.42 -10.89 -8.19
N ILE A 69 3.35 -9.85 -9.02
CA ILE A 69 2.59 -9.84 -10.28
C ILE A 69 3.50 -9.33 -11.40
N ILE A 70 3.19 -9.74 -12.62
CA ILE A 70 3.90 -9.31 -13.83
C ILE A 70 2.86 -8.74 -14.79
N VAL A 71 3.08 -7.53 -15.28
CA VAL A 71 2.19 -6.91 -16.26
C VAL A 71 2.29 -7.72 -17.57
N PRO A 72 1.17 -8.26 -18.11
CA PRO A 72 1.18 -9.05 -19.33
C PRO A 72 1.80 -8.30 -20.52
N GLU A 73 2.41 -9.03 -21.46
CA GLU A 73 3.04 -8.44 -22.65
C GLU A 73 2.02 -7.77 -23.59
N ASP A 74 0.79 -8.25 -23.58
CA ASP A 74 -0.35 -7.72 -24.34
C ASP A 74 -1.14 -6.65 -23.58
N TYR A 75 -0.66 -6.21 -22.42
CA TYR A 75 -1.32 -5.17 -21.63
C TYR A 75 -1.33 -3.81 -22.37
N ASP A 76 -2.52 -3.26 -22.59
CA ASP A 76 -2.70 -1.89 -23.06
C ASP A 76 -3.42 -1.05 -22.00
N HIS A 77 -2.69 -0.12 -21.40
CA HIS A 77 -3.21 0.73 -20.33
C HIS A 77 -4.46 1.53 -20.73
N ALA A 78 -4.61 1.87 -22.02
CA ALA A 78 -5.71 2.71 -22.48
C ALA A 78 -7.04 1.96 -22.67
N THR A 79 -6.99 0.63 -22.73
CA THR A 79 -8.16 -0.22 -23.04
C THR A 79 -8.33 -1.40 -22.08
N HIS A 80 -7.47 -1.48 -21.06
CA HIS A 80 -7.39 -2.62 -20.15
C HIS A 80 -8.67 -2.84 -19.36
N LEU A 81 -9.28 -1.77 -18.80
CA LEU A 81 -10.42 -1.95 -17.89
C LEU A 81 -11.66 -2.44 -18.63
N ASP A 82 -11.93 -1.90 -19.82
CA ASP A 82 -13.05 -2.33 -20.65
C ASP A 82 -12.85 -3.76 -21.18
N ALA A 83 -11.61 -4.12 -21.53
CA ALA A 83 -11.26 -5.49 -21.90
C ALA A 83 -11.44 -6.46 -20.73
N PHE A 84 -10.90 -6.12 -19.57
CA PHE A 84 -11.02 -6.88 -18.33
C PHE A 84 -12.48 -7.10 -17.94
N LYS A 85 -13.32 -6.05 -17.99
CA LYS A 85 -14.76 -6.17 -17.72
C LYS A 85 -15.44 -7.15 -18.67
N ARG A 86 -15.15 -7.08 -19.97
CA ARG A 86 -15.73 -7.97 -20.98
C ARG A 86 -15.37 -9.44 -20.73
N GLU A 87 -14.13 -9.70 -20.32
CA GLU A 87 -13.59 -11.05 -20.19
C GLU A 87 -13.86 -11.67 -18.81
N ARG A 88 -13.80 -10.87 -17.75
CA ARG A 88 -13.82 -11.32 -16.35
C ARG A 88 -15.02 -10.80 -15.56
N GLY A 89 -15.77 -9.82 -16.07
CA GLY A 89 -16.85 -9.17 -15.33
C GLY A 89 -17.91 -10.14 -14.79
N LYS A 90 -18.16 -11.25 -15.49
CA LYS A 90 -19.12 -12.30 -15.06
C LYS A 90 -18.61 -13.19 -13.93
N GLU A 91 -17.30 -13.16 -13.62
CA GLU A 91 -16.72 -13.88 -12.49
C GLU A 91 -16.98 -13.16 -11.16
N PHE A 92 -17.44 -11.91 -11.19
CA PHE A 92 -17.76 -11.14 -10.00
C PHE A 92 -19.24 -11.31 -9.63
N TYR A 93 -19.50 -11.48 -8.34
CA TYR A 93 -20.85 -11.36 -7.79
C TYR A 93 -21.43 -9.96 -8.06
N TYR A 94 -20.57 -8.94 -8.02
CA TYR A 94 -20.91 -7.58 -8.43
C TYR A 94 -19.71 -6.89 -9.07
N TYR A 95 -19.94 -6.28 -10.23
CA TYR A 95 -18.97 -5.43 -10.93
C TYR A 95 -19.57 -4.03 -11.10
N ASN A 96 -18.88 -3.00 -10.63
CA ASN A 96 -19.34 -1.63 -10.81
C ASN A 96 -19.10 -1.18 -12.26
N ASP A 97 -20.18 -0.91 -12.99
CA ASP A 97 -20.12 -0.55 -14.40
C ASP A 97 -19.35 0.73 -14.71
N ALA A 98 -19.10 1.59 -13.71
CA ALA A 98 -18.32 2.80 -13.85
C ALA A 98 -16.79 2.57 -13.81
N ILE A 99 -16.32 1.34 -13.55
CA ILE A 99 -14.91 0.98 -13.68
C ILE A 99 -14.63 0.76 -15.17
N THR A 100 -14.27 1.86 -15.85
CA THR A 100 -14.01 1.91 -17.29
C THR A 100 -12.72 2.68 -17.56
N ASP A 101 -12.16 2.49 -18.75
CA ASP A 101 -11.00 3.27 -19.18
C ASP A 101 -11.32 4.77 -19.33
N GLU A 102 -12.56 5.12 -19.67
CA GLU A 102 -13.02 6.52 -19.70
C GLU A 102 -12.92 7.19 -18.32
N ASN A 103 -13.41 6.52 -17.27
CA ASN A 103 -13.44 7.08 -15.93
C ASN A 103 -12.06 7.06 -15.25
N PHE A 104 -11.25 6.03 -15.52
CA PHE A 104 -9.96 5.80 -14.84
C PHE A 104 -8.73 5.98 -15.73
N GLY A 105 -8.88 6.56 -16.93
CA GLY A 105 -7.79 6.77 -17.89
C GLY A 105 -6.83 7.92 -17.55
N LYS A 106 -7.19 8.81 -16.63
CA LYS A 106 -6.32 9.92 -16.17
C LYS A 106 -5.08 9.45 -15.41
N ALA A 107 -5.11 8.21 -14.91
CA ALA A 107 -4.11 7.52 -14.08
C ALA A 107 -2.77 8.25 -13.87
N SER A 108 -2.36 8.45 -12.62
CA SER A 108 -1.13 9.20 -12.34
C SER A 108 0.15 8.51 -12.88
N ILE A 109 0.06 7.20 -13.10
CA ILE A 109 1.11 6.37 -13.70
C ILE A 109 0.46 5.44 -14.72
N LYS A 110 1.02 5.42 -15.93
CA LYS A 110 0.70 4.40 -16.92
C LYS A 110 1.55 3.16 -16.68
N ILE A 111 0.89 2.06 -16.37
CA ILE A 111 1.51 0.74 -16.24
C ILE A 111 1.94 0.28 -17.64
N THR A 112 3.13 -0.32 -17.75
CA THR A 112 3.70 -0.79 -19.02
C THR A 112 3.88 -2.31 -19.02
N PRO A 113 3.73 -2.98 -20.17
CA PRO A 113 4.03 -4.41 -20.33
C PRO A 113 5.37 -4.85 -19.74
N GLY A 114 5.43 -6.08 -19.23
CA GLY A 114 6.65 -6.71 -18.70
C GLY A 114 7.12 -6.19 -17.33
N ARG A 115 6.53 -5.09 -16.83
CA ARG A 115 6.85 -4.52 -15.52
C ARG A 115 6.46 -5.49 -14.40
N LYS A 116 7.30 -5.59 -13.37
CA LYS A 116 7.10 -6.49 -12.24
C LYS A 116 6.82 -5.68 -10.99
N PHE A 117 5.79 -6.08 -10.25
CA PHE A 117 5.48 -5.50 -8.96
C PHE A 117 5.53 -6.55 -7.87
N LYS A 118 6.16 -6.20 -6.76
CA LYS A 118 5.87 -6.83 -5.48
C LYS A 118 4.68 -6.09 -4.90
N VAL A 119 3.60 -6.82 -4.64
CA VAL A 119 2.41 -6.28 -3.98
C VAL A 119 2.46 -6.68 -2.52
N GLU A 120 2.45 -5.70 -1.63
CA GLU A 120 2.20 -5.91 -0.20
C GLU A 120 0.78 -5.46 0.14
N VAL A 121 0.07 -6.27 0.92
CA VAL A 121 -1.28 -5.99 1.37
C VAL A 121 -1.21 -5.56 2.82
N PHE A 122 -1.64 -4.33 3.10
CA PHE A 122 -1.67 -3.79 4.46
C PHE A 122 -3.10 -3.64 4.95
N GLN A 123 -3.50 -4.43 5.93
CA GLN A 123 -4.76 -4.24 6.63
C GLN A 123 -4.73 -2.94 7.44
N ILE A 124 -5.78 -2.15 7.33
CA ILE A 124 -6.02 -1.01 8.21
C ILE A 124 -6.51 -1.52 9.56
N THR A 125 -5.92 -1.08 10.67
CA THR A 125 -6.29 -1.56 12.02
C THR A 125 -7.05 -0.50 12.82
N LYS A 126 -6.94 0.78 12.42
CA LYS A 126 -7.66 1.93 13.00
C LYS A 126 -8.24 2.76 11.88
N THR A 127 -9.40 3.37 12.09
CA THR A 127 -10.06 4.22 11.09
C THR A 127 -9.18 5.39 10.68
N MET A 128 -8.96 5.57 9.36
CA MET A 128 -8.07 6.60 8.81
C MET A 128 -8.62 7.24 7.53
N SER A 129 -8.25 8.49 7.25
CA SER A 129 -8.60 9.16 5.99
C SER A 129 -7.77 8.63 4.81
N SER A 130 -8.23 8.92 3.59
CA SER A 130 -7.48 8.63 2.35
C SER A 130 -6.10 9.29 2.31
N GLU A 131 -5.97 10.52 2.80
CA GLU A 131 -4.69 11.23 2.84
C GLU A 131 -3.68 10.53 3.74
N ALA A 132 -4.13 9.98 4.87
CA ALA A 132 -3.26 9.19 5.74
C ALA A 132 -2.83 7.88 5.07
N CYS A 133 -3.74 7.20 4.36
CA CYS A 133 -3.42 6.00 3.58
C CYS A 133 -2.40 6.31 2.47
N LEU A 134 -2.60 7.40 1.72
CA LEU A 134 -1.66 7.84 0.68
C LEU A 134 -0.29 8.21 1.26
N LYS A 135 -0.24 8.87 2.42
CA LYS A 135 1.02 9.17 3.09
C LYS A 135 1.77 7.89 3.47
N PHE A 136 1.06 6.92 4.05
CA PHE A 136 1.64 5.62 4.37
C PHE A 136 2.16 4.90 3.13
N LEU A 137 1.37 4.83 2.05
CA LEU A 137 1.78 4.23 0.78
C LEU A 137 3.02 4.91 0.20
N ALA A 138 3.10 6.24 0.25
CA ALA A 138 4.27 6.99 -0.20
C ALA A 138 5.53 6.66 0.65
N GLU A 139 5.39 6.47 1.96
CA GLU A 139 6.49 6.05 2.84
C GLU A 139 6.98 4.64 2.52
N GLN A 140 6.12 3.76 2.00
CA GLN A 140 6.49 2.43 1.49
C GLN A 140 7.13 2.47 0.09
N GLY A 141 7.17 3.64 -0.57
CA GLY A 141 7.61 3.77 -1.96
C GLY A 141 6.61 3.20 -2.96
N ALA A 142 5.32 3.18 -2.60
CA ALA A 142 4.27 2.60 -3.43
C ALA A 142 4.04 3.40 -4.72
N ILE A 143 3.72 2.64 -5.76
CA ILE A 143 3.27 3.11 -7.06
C ILE A 143 1.75 3.08 -7.03
N LEU A 144 1.14 4.23 -7.27
CA LEU A 144 -0.31 4.37 -7.25
C LEU A 144 -0.87 3.96 -8.61
N THR A 145 -1.41 2.74 -8.68
CA THR A 145 -1.80 2.06 -9.92
C THR A 145 -3.31 2.13 -10.19
N GLY A 146 -4.11 2.61 -9.22
CA GLY A 146 -5.55 2.79 -9.38
C GLY A 146 -6.30 1.50 -9.78
N ALA A 147 -7.31 1.64 -10.63
CA ALA A 147 -8.19 0.55 -11.03
C ALA A 147 -7.45 -0.52 -11.83
N GLN A 148 -6.49 -0.11 -12.66
CA GLN A 148 -5.67 -0.98 -13.49
C GLN A 148 -4.80 -1.91 -12.65
N GLY A 149 -4.22 -1.41 -11.55
CA GLY A 149 -3.48 -2.26 -10.62
C GLY A 149 -4.38 -3.27 -9.92
N ALA A 150 -5.57 -2.84 -9.48
CA ALA A 150 -6.53 -3.71 -8.81
C ALA A 150 -7.02 -4.85 -9.73
N SER A 151 -7.27 -4.58 -11.02
CA SER A 151 -7.65 -5.62 -11.97
C SER A 151 -6.52 -6.63 -12.18
N LEU A 152 -5.26 -6.18 -12.32
CA LEU A 152 -4.10 -7.08 -12.44
C LEU A 152 -3.92 -7.99 -11.21
N VAL A 153 -4.14 -7.45 -10.01
CA VAL A 153 -4.12 -8.25 -8.78
C VAL A 153 -5.22 -9.32 -8.79
N TYR A 154 -6.42 -8.97 -9.24
CA TYR A 154 -7.49 -9.95 -9.37
C TYR A 154 -7.12 -11.08 -10.34
N GLU A 155 -6.59 -10.75 -11.52
CA GLU A 155 -6.26 -11.73 -12.55
C GLU A 155 -5.19 -12.74 -12.11
N GLN A 156 -4.19 -12.27 -11.37
CA GLN A 156 -2.99 -13.06 -11.09
C GLN A 156 -2.91 -13.60 -9.66
N ALA A 157 -3.62 -12.96 -8.73
CA ALA A 157 -3.40 -13.17 -7.30
C ALA A 157 -4.66 -13.05 -6.43
N LYS A 158 -5.88 -13.13 -7.00
CA LYS A 158 -7.13 -13.04 -6.22
C LYS A 158 -7.23 -14.03 -5.05
N ASP A 159 -6.62 -15.20 -5.18
CA ASP A 159 -6.61 -16.23 -4.12
C ASP A 159 -5.64 -15.92 -2.98
N LYS A 160 -4.73 -14.96 -3.17
CA LYS A 160 -3.78 -14.50 -2.14
C LYS A 160 -4.31 -13.31 -1.35
N LEU A 161 -5.46 -12.77 -1.72
CA LEU A 161 -6.14 -11.69 -1.01
C LEU A 161 -6.80 -12.24 0.27
N PRO A 162 -6.54 -11.65 1.44
CA PRO A 162 -7.26 -11.97 2.67
C PRO A 162 -8.79 -11.91 2.47
N LYS A 163 -9.49 -12.99 2.81
CA LYS A 163 -10.95 -13.06 2.67
C LYS A 163 -11.67 -12.23 3.74
N GLY A 164 -12.89 -11.80 3.43
CA GLY A 164 -13.71 -10.92 4.25
C GLY A 164 -13.22 -9.46 4.30
N ARG A 165 -12.49 -9.00 3.27
CA ARG A 165 -11.84 -7.67 3.26
C ARG A 165 -11.97 -6.98 1.90
N TRP A 166 -11.94 -5.65 1.94
CA TRP A 166 -11.95 -4.78 0.76
C TRP A 166 -10.54 -4.30 0.44
N HIS A 167 -10.02 -4.64 -0.74
CA HIS A 167 -8.63 -4.36 -1.14
C HIS A 167 -8.60 -3.13 -2.04
N VAL A 168 -8.25 -2.00 -1.45
CA VAL A 168 -8.30 -0.67 -2.05
C VAL A 168 -7.01 -0.38 -2.82
N SER A 169 -7.14 0.08 -4.06
CA SER A 169 -6.02 0.53 -4.89
C SER A 169 -6.15 2.02 -5.15
N PHE A 170 -5.25 2.79 -4.55
CA PHE A 170 -5.29 4.25 -4.65
C PHE A 170 -4.67 4.76 -5.97
N ASP A 171 -5.15 5.94 -6.36
CA ASP A 171 -4.43 6.89 -7.21
C ASP A 171 -4.32 8.24 -6.50
N LYS A 172 -3.56 9.19 -7.06
CA LYS A 172 -3.59 10.59 -6.64
C LYS A 172 -5.03 11.09 -6.72
N LYS A 173 -5.47 11.87 -5.73
CA LYS A 173 -6.84 12.40 -5.65
C LYS A 173 -7.32 12.99 -6.98
N ASP A 174 -6.52 13.89 -7.56
CA ASP A 174 -6.87 14.57 -8.81
C ASP A 174 -6.94 13.63 -10.02
N CYS A 175 -6.36 12.42 -9.95
CA CYS A 175 -6.42 11.40 -11.01
C CYS A 175 -7.60 10.45 -10.86
N LEU A 176 -8.29 10.46 -9.71
CA LEU A 176 -9.47 9.63 -9.50
C LEU A 176 -10.66 10.16 -10.31
N TRP A 177 -11.52 9.25 -10.72
CA TRP A 177 -12.81 9.60 -11.31
C TRP A 177 -13.66 10.36 -10.29
N VAL A 178 -14.27 11.45 -10.71
CA VAL A 178 -15.26 12.19 -9.93
C VAL A 178 -16.65 11.78 -10.40
N ASP A 179 -17.44 11.20 -9.51
CA ASP A 179 -18.80 10.80 -9.84
C ASP A 179 -19.74 12.01 -10.01
N SER A 180 -20.97 11.76 -10.46
CA SER A 180 -21.98 12.81 -10.65
C SER A 180 -22.37 13.55 -9.35
N GLY A 181 -22.02 12.99 -8.19
CA GLY A 181 -22.20 13.61 -6.88
C GLY A 181 -21.00 14.43 -6.41
N GLY A 182 -19.94 14.53 -7.22
CA GLY A 182 -18.73 15.29 -6.89
C GLY A 182 -17.76 14.55 -5.96
N ARG A 183 -17.91 13.22 -5.80
CA ARG A 183 -17.01 12.41 -4.95
C ARG A 183 -15.93 11.72 -5.78
N HIS A 184 -14.71 11.68 -5.25
CA HIS A 184 -13.61 10.97 -5.90
C HIS A 184 -13.72 9.48 -5.59
N ARG A 185 -13.79 8.64 -6.61
CA ARG A 185 -14.04 7.22 -6.48
C ARG A 185 -12.75 6.42 -6.46
N VAL A 186 -12.57 5.62 -5.41
CA VAL A 186 -11.38 4.77 -5.23
C VAL A 186 -11.74 3.31 -5.53
N PRO A 187 -11.07 2.63 -6.47
CA PRO A 187 -11.39 1.25 -6.82
C PRO A 187 -10.95 0.27 -5.73
N PHE A 188 -11.74 -0.76 -5.51
CA PHE A 188 -11.39 -1.86 -4.63
C PHE A 188 -11.92 -3.22 -5.11
N VAL A 189 -11.20 -4.28 -4.73
CA VAL A 189 -11.64 -5.67 -4.87
C VAL A 189 -12.08 -6.19 -3.49
N ASP A 190 -13.37 -6.47 -3.33
CA ASP A 190 -13.91 -7.18 -2.18
C ASP A 190 -13.67 -8.68 -2.38
N ALA A 191 -12.87 -9.29 -1.52
CA ALA A 191 -12.73 -10.73 -1.46
C ALA A 191 -13.65 -11.23 -0.35
N CYS A 192 -14.86 -11.65 -0.69
CA CYS A 192 -15.88 -12.04 0.27
C CYS A 192 -15.46 -13.27 1.09
N SER A 193 -16.02 -13.43 2.29
CA SER A 193 -15.66 -14.52 3.22
C SER A 193 -16.06 -15.90 2.71
N ASP A 194 -17.05 -15.99 1.84
CA ASP A 194 -17.53 -17.19 1.15
C ASP A 194 -16.73 -17.53 -0.12
N GLY A 195 -15.76 -16.69 -0.49
CA GLY A 195 -14.88 -16.91 -1.63
C GLY A 195 -15.27 -16.13 -2.90
N ASP A 196 -16.44 -15.51 -2.93
CA ASP A 196 -16.87 -14.66 -4.03
C ASP A 196 -16.08 -13.34 -4.08
N PHE A 197 -16.23 -12.60 -5.18
CA PHE A 197 -15.56 -11.32 -5.36
C PHE A 197 -16.52 -10.24 -5.86
N LYS A 198 -16.25 -9.00 -5.44
CA LYS A 198 -16.85 -7.80 -6.04
C LYS A 198 -15.75 -6.84 -6.48
N PHE A 199 -15.96 -6.14 -7.58
CA PHE A 199 -15.13 -5.01 -7.97
C PHE A 199 -15.98 -3.75 -7.91
N ASN A 200 -15.68 -2.87 -6.98
CA ASN A 200 -16.51 -1.71 -6.69
C ASN A 200 -15.68 -0.48 -6.32
N LEU A 201 -16.36 0.60 -5.94
CA LEU A 201 -15.79 1.92 -5.71
C LEU A 201 -16.11 2.39 -4.29
N GLY A 202 -15.08 2.80 -3.55
CA GLY A 202 -15.21 3.55 -2.30
C GLY A 202 -15.13 5.05 -2.56
N ASP A 203 -15.26 5.84 -1.49
CA ASP A 203 -15.23 7.30 -1.53
C ASP A 203 -13.91 7.79 -0.93
N PHE A 204 -13.12 8.55 -1.69
CA PHE A 204 -11.88 9.14 -1.19
C PHE A 204 -12.14 10.06 0.01
N GLU A 205 -13.25 10.78 -0.01
CA GLU A 205 -13.66 11.68 1.08
C GLU A 205 -14.12 10.95 2.35
N SER A 206 -14.31 9.62 2.30
CA SER A 206 -14.68 8.82 3.47
C SER A 206 -13.46 8.25 4.17
N ASP A 207 -13.65 7.90 5.45
CA ASP A 207 -12.64 7.19 6.21
C ASP A 207 -12.67 5.68 5.88
N TRP A 208 -11.50 5.05 6.04
CA TRP A 208 -11.28 3.63 5.82
C TRP A 208 -11.11 2.93 7.16
N GLY A 209 -12.01 1.98 7.45
CA GLY A 209 -12.00 1.17 8.66
C GLY A 209 -11.26 -0.16 8.52
N SER A 210 -11.39 -0.99 9.55
CA SER A 210 -10.63 -2.24 9.70
C SER A 210 -10.91 -3.33 8.66
N ASP A 211 -12.00 -3.18 7.92
CA ASP A 211 -12.39 -4.10 6.84
C ASP A 211 -11.65 -3.82 5.53
N ASN A 212 -10.88 -2.73 5.48
CA ASN A 212 -10.12 -2.32 4.32
C ASN A 212 -8.65 -2.75 4.44
N CYS A 213 -8.10 -3.11 3.29
CA CYS A 213 -6.70 -3.39 3.07
C CYS A 213 -6.19 -2.48 1.94
N LEU A 214 -4.99 -1.95 2.09
CA LEU A 214 -4.30 -1.20 1.05
C LEU A 214 -3.51 -2.15 0.16
N LEU A 215 -3.63 -1.99 -1.16
CA LEU A 215 -2.73 -2.61 -2.13
C LEU A 215 -1.53 -1.69 -2.36
N CYS A 216 -0.36 -2.11 -1.88
CA CYS A 216 0.90 -1.39 -2.02
C CYS A 216 1.75 -2.04 -3.12
N PHE A 217 1.81 -1.40 -4.29
CA PHE A 217 2.62 -1.88 -5.42
C PHE A 217 4.02 -1.28 -5.35
N CYS A 218 5.05 -2.10 -5.23
CA CYS A 218 6.45 -1.68 -5.27
C CYS A 218 7.12 -2.28 -6.51
N ASP A 219 7.89 -1.47 -7.24
CA ASP A 219 8.69 -1.98 -8.37
C ASP A 219 9.67 -3.05 -7.89
N CYS A 220 9.77 -4.13 -8.66
CA CYS A 220 10.92 -5.01 -8.61
C CYS A 220 11.89 -4.53 -9.69
N ASP A 221 13.03 -3.97 -9.28
CA ASP A 221 14.15 -3.63 -10.17
C ASP A 221 14.53 -4.81 -11.09
#